data_AF-A0A3M7PUB4-F1
#
_entry.id   AF-A0A3M7PUB4-F1
#
_cell.length_a   1.000
_cell.length_b   1.000
_cell.length_c   1.000
_cell.angle_alpha   90.00
_cell.angle_beta   90.00
_cell.angle_gamma   90.00
#
_symmetry.space_group_name_H-M   'P 1'
#
loop_
_entity.id
_entity.type
_entity.pdbx_description
1 polymer ?
#
loop_
_entity_poly.entity_id
_entity_poly.type
_entity_poly.pdbx_seq_one_letter_code
_entity_poly.pdbx_strand_id
1 'polypeptide(L)'
;MGVSILIRNRMLGTVGNIVDRVDDGDSILTAAQTVGSVSSNSDQMPIENQDSGSFAIEKMGDKAKNLGDQGPEMANEIASSILGATGNTFDAAIKTVPMAQENFTDPGLLEPEEEKPPVILPAKITAPLEFYECDDCDDFPDEVYEEILVQEEIQFEKEEETRKHTAEIAKRTFNGVSGAGLALASSSSNGSNMTKIQQKNMALIVGKKNLNDTENESETEFSTEGGLSIVMPVISNVVNTSNSSMPSSIVTSMIASNENPLQSSKSKASGMIVSLKLTDDFGNPIVVNNTAEPFNIKVPASVPAPFFKAYVNQTGINYHKLFLATKASSLHFVIKPEIPGDIYHIYIKYSKTKVTTVYPDEKHHDYAFTSPNLLYTDPSNELMYTAFISNNETKGNGTYYIGVKLAVASNLSRIWLNETNSTHYISYYNIRIFSTACKYWKEDTNEWGTDGCYVGPNTIHNMTECLCYHLTTFGTDFYVPPNTIDFSTVFGKFKDLSENAAVFATVVSILGVYILSVIYFRYRDKKDLVKWGATPLADNLPTDRYFYLVSVQTGVGKTTGTTSKIGFVLSGDQADSGVRKLTDDKRKVSKILLNECIK
;
A
#
# COMPACT_ATOMS: atom_id res chain seq x y z
N MET A 1 -11.14 24.46 20.11
CA MET A 1 -10.78 23.12 19.61
C MET A 1 -9.91 22.32 20.58
N GLY A 2 -8.77 22.85 21.07
CA GLY A 2 -7.85 22.09 21.95
C GLY A 2 -8.43 21.52 23.26
N VAL A 3 -9.40 22.19 23.89
CA VAL A 3 -10.03 21.70 25.15
C VAL A 3 -10.88 20.44 24.92
N SER A 4 -11.50 20.29 23.75
CA SER A 4 -12.33 19.11 23.44
C SER A 4 -11.48 17.86 23.20
N ILE A 5 -10.30 18.02 22.59
CA ILE A 5 -9.33 16.93 22.36
C ILE A 5 -8.77 16.46 23.71
N LEU A 6 -8.35 17.39 24.58
CA LEU A 6 -7.76 17.06 25.88
C LEU A 6 -8.74 16.33 26.82
N ILE A 7 -10.04 16.66 26.75
CA ILE A 7 -11.10 15.94 27.47
C ILE A 7 -11.26 14.51 26.93
N ARG A 8 -11.27 14.33 25.60
CA ARG A 8 -11.35 13.01 24.96
C ARG A 8 -10.17 12.10 25.33
N ASN A 9 -8.96 12.65 25.38
CA ASN A 9 -7.75 11.90 25.75
C ASN A 9 -7.85 11.36 27.19
N ARG A 10 -8.28 12.20 28.14
CA ARG A 10 -8.47 11.76 29.53
C ARG A 10 -9.58 10.73 29.66
N MET A 11 -10.63 10.78 28.84
CA MET A 11 -11.72 9.81 28.87
C MET A 11 -11.25 8.40 28.51
N LEU A 12 -10.51 8.21 27.40
CA LEU A 12 -10.09 6.86 26.96
C LEU A 12 -9.16 6.17 27.96
N GLY A 13 -8.16 6.88 28.47
CA GLY A 13 -7.28 6.34 29.52
C GLY A 13 -8.04 6.04 30.82
N THR A 14 -9.09 6.81 31.15
CA THR A 14 -9.94 6.54 32.32
C THR A 14 -10.83 5.31 32.09
N VAL A 15 -11.40 5.15 30.89
CA VAL A 15 -12.24 3.99 30.55
C VAL A 15 -11.45 2.69 30.65
N GLY A 16 -10.22 2.63 30.13
CA GLY A 16 -9.37 1.43 30.28
C GLY A 16 -9.16 1.02 31.74
N ASN A 17 -8.87 1.99 32.62
CA ASN A 17 -8.73 1.76 34.06
C ASN A 17 -10.03 1.35 34.77
N ILE A 18 -11.19 1.81 34.26
CA ILE A 18 -12.50 1.43 34.79
C ILE A 18 -12.82 -0.01 34.40
N VAL A 19 -12.60 -0.40 33.14
CA VAL A 19 -12.88 -1.76 32.65
C VAL A 19 -12.13 -2.82 33.44
N ASP A 20 -10.90 -2.54 33.88
CA ASP A 20 -10.13 -3.46 34.74
C ASP A 20 -10.84 -3.80 36.07
N ARG A 21 -11.75 -2.94 36.54
CA ARG A 21 -12.45 -3.06 37.83
C ARG A 21 -13.91 -3.50 37.70
N VAL A 22 -14.36 -3.77 36.48
CA VAL A 22 -15.75 -4.08 36.15
C VAL A 22 -15.87 -5.53 35.73
N ASP A 23 -16.94 -6.19 36.19
CA ASP A 23 -17.23 -7.60 35.88
C ASP A 23 -18.69 -7.84 35.42
N ASP A 24 -19.49 -6.78 35.23
CA ASP A 24 -20.88 -6.88 34.74
C ASP A 24 -21.01 -6.45 33.26
N GLY A 25 -21.99 -7.04 32.56
CA GLY A 25 -22.20 -6.82 31.13
C GLY A 25 -22.59 -5.38 30.78
N ASP A 26 -23.45 -4.74 31.58
CA ASP A 26 -23.92 -3.37 31.34
C ASP A 26 -22.78 -2.34 31.36
N SER A 27 -21.85 -2.50 32.31
CA SER A 27 -20.71 -1.61 32.44
C SER A 27 -19.69 -1.83 31.32
N ILE A 28 -19.50 -3.07 30.86
CA ILE A 28 -18.67 -3.38 29.68
C ILE A 28 -19.30 -2.78 28.41
N LEU A 29 -20.63 -2.93 28.24
CA LEU A 29 -21.36 -2.34 27.13
C LEU A 29 -21.22 -0.81 27.10
N THR A 30 -21.42 -0.17 28.26
CA THR A 30 -21.29 1.29 28.41
C THR A 30 -19.86 1.75 28.08
N ALA A 31 -18.85 1.00 28.52
CA ALA A 31 -17.46 1.28 28.18
C ALA A 31 -17.21 1.16 26.67
N ALA A 32 -17.72 0.11 26.02
CA ALA A 32 -17.57 -0.12 24.59
C ALA A 32 -18.22 1.00 23.76
N GLN A 33 -19.44 1.38 24.11
CA GLN A 33 -20.15 2.51 23.48
C GLN A 33 -19.40 3.83 23.67
N THR A 34 -18.80 4.05 24.84
CA THR A 34 -17.98 5.24 25.12
C THR A 34 -16.74 5.26 24.24
N VAL A 35 -15.98 4.16 24.15
CA VAL A 35 -14.81 4.08 23.27
C VAL A 35 -15.22 4.28 21.81
N GLY A 36 -16.30 3.65 21.36
CA GLY A 36 -16.84 3.82 20.00
C GLY A 36 -17.22 5.25 19.68
N SER A 37 -17.88 5.95 20.61
CA SER A 37 -18.25 7.36 20.47
C SER A 37 -17.02 8.29 20.40
N VAL A 38 -16.03 8.08 21.28
CA VAL A 38 -14.82 8.92 21.31
C VAL A 38 -13.95 8.71 20.05
N SER A 39 -13.86 7.46 19.58
CA SER A 39 -13.09 7.07 18.38
C SER A 39 -13.80 7.37 17.05
N SER A 40 -15.10 7.71 17.06
CA SER A 40 -15.90 7.94 15.84
C SER A 40 -15.35 9.01 14.88
N ASN A 41 -14.52 9.93 15.37
CA ASN A 41 -13.82 10.91 14.54
C ASN A 41 -12.34 10.54 14.42
N SER A 42 -12.09 9.47 13.67
CA SER A 42 -10.78 8.85 13.48
C SER A 42 -9.71 9.81 12.95
N ASP A 43 -10.09 10.76 12.09
CA ASP A 43 -9.19 11.75 11.47
C ASP A 43 -8.45 12.65 12.49
N GLN A 44 -8.99 12.77 13.71
CA GLN A 44 -8.47 13.67 14.73
C GLN A 44 -8.02 12.92 15.99
N MET A 45 -7.89 11.59 15.93
CA MET A 45 -7.57 10.76 17.08
C MET A 45 -6.04 10.67 17.28
N PRO A 46 -5.47 11.28 18.34
CA PRO A 46 -4.03 11.22 18.61
C PRO A 46 -3.54 9.79 18.88
N ILE A 47 -2.27 9.51 18.60
CA ILE A 47 -1.61 8.21 18.84
C ILE A 47 -1.85 7.68 20.27
N GLU A 48 -1.69 8.53 21.30
CA GLU A 48 -1.93 8.15 22.72
C GLU A 48 -3.38 7.64 22.98
N ASN A 49 -4.34 8.18 22.24
CA ASN A 49 -5.74 7.75 22.34
C ASN A 49 -5.96 6.43 21.62
N GLN A 50 -5.24 6.15 20.54
CA GLN A 50 -5.31 4.89 19.83
C GLN A 50 -4.78 3.75 20.72
N ASP A 51 -3.67 4.00 21.43
CA ASP A 51 -3.16 3.10 22.47
C ASP A 51 -4.19 2.86 23.59
N SER A 52 -4.70 3.95 24.17
CA SER A 52 -5.67 3.85 25.27
C SER A 52 -6.97 3.14 24.84
N GLY A 53 -7.45 3.43 23.63
CA GLY A 53 -8.63 2.81 23.05
C GLY A 53 -8.41 1.32 22.75
N SER A 54 -7.29 0.96 22.13
CA SER A 54 -6.95 -0.44 21.82
C SER A 54 -6.79 -1.29 23.09
N PHE A 55 -6.15 -0.72 24.12
CA PHE A 55 -6.02 -1.37 25.43
C PHE A 55 -7.38 -1.57 26.10
N ALA A 56 -8.25 -0.56 26.11
CA ALA A 56 -9.60 -0.69 26.66
C ALA A 56 -10.41 -1.76 25.93
N ILE A 57 -10.31 -1.83 24.59
CA ILE A 57 -10.98 -2.85 23.75
C ILE A 57 -10.51 -4.26 24.11
N GLU A 58 -9.19 -4.46 24.22
CA GLU A 58 -8.61 -5.75 24.62
C GLU A 58 -9.14 -6.19 25.99
N LYS A 59 -9.11 -5.30 26.98
CA LYS A 59 -9.63 -5.57 28.33
C LYS A 59 -11.12 -5.89 28.35
N MET A 60 -11.93 -5.18 27.57
CA MET A 60 -13.36 -5.45 27.46
C MET A 60 -13.62 -6.85 26.90
N GLY A 61 -12.86 -7.28 25.89
CA GLY A 61 -12.95 -8.66 25.37
C GLY A 61 -12.54 -9.71 26.40
N ASP A 62 -11.47 -9.45 27.16
CA ASP A 62 -11.00 -10.32 28.25
C ASP A 62 -11.97 -10.44 29.42
N LYS A 63 -12.78 -9.41 29.67
CA LYS A 63 -13.87 -9.47 30.65
C LYS A 63 -15.10 -10.16 30.06
N ALA A 64 -15.43 -9.84 28.81
CA ALA A 64 -16.58 -10.40 28.11
C ALA A 64 -16.55 -11.93 28.06
N LYS A 65 -15.39 -12.55 27.79
CA LYS A 65 -15.23 -14.01 27.79
C LYS A 65 -15.64 -14.69 29.11
N ASN A 66 -15.60 -13.97 30.23
CA ASN A 66 -15.87 -14.49 31.57
C ASN A 66 -17.27 -14.14 32.10
N LEU A 67 -18.09 -13.41 31.32
CA LEU A 67 -19.41 -12.95 31.77
C LEU A 67 -20.40 -14.08 32.04
N GLY A 68 -20.11 -15.31 31.61
CA GLY A 68 -21.04 -16.43 31.68
C GLY A 68 -22.26 -16.20 30.79
N ASP A 69 -23.34 -16.93 31.07
CA ASP A 69 -24.58 -16.84 30.29
C ASP A 69 -25.44 -15.65 30.75
N GLN A 70 -25.06 -14.43 30.35
CA GLN A 70 -25.90 -13.22 30.53
C GLN A 70 -27.01 -13.11 29.46
N GLY A 71 -27.23 -14.18 28.69
CA GLY A 71 -28.17 -14.25 27.60
C GLY A 71 -27.61 -13.73 26.27
N PRO A 72 -28.15 -14.23 25.14
CA PRO A 72 -27.62 -13.97 23.80
C PRO A 72 -27.78 -12.51 23.36
N GLU A 73 -28.76 -11.77 23.88
CA GLU A 73 -29.01 -10.37 23.52
C GLU A 73 -27.90 -9.45 24.04
N MET A 74 -27.57 -9.54 25.32
CA MET A 74 -26.49 -8.73 25.92
C MET A 74 -25.12 -9.06 25.31
N ALA A 75 -24.83 -10.35 25.08
CA ALA A 75 -23.59 -10.75 24.43
C ALA A 75 -23.46 -10.18 23.00
N ASN A 76 -24.56 -10.11 22.26
CA ASN A 76 -24.60 -9.52 20.92
C ASN A 76 -24.34 -8.00 20.97
N GLU A 77 -24.98 -7.28 21.89
CA GLU A 77 -24.76 -5.83 22.03
C GLU A 77 -23.32 -5.48 22.43
N ILE A 78 -22.73 -6.25 23.35
CA ILE A 78 -21.33 -6.08 23.76
C ILE A 78 -20.40 -6.34 22.56
N ALA A 79 -20.57 -7.47 21.87
CA ALA A 79 -19.74 -7.82 20.72
C ALA A 79 -19.88 -6.80 19.57
N SER A 80 -21.09 -6.33 19.31
CA SER A 80 -21.38 -5.31 18.30
C SER A 80 -20.73 -3.97 18.63
N SER A 81 -20.82 -3.52 19.88
CA SER A 81 -20.21 -2.27 20.35
C SER A 81 -18.68 -2.33 20.33
N ILE A 82 -18.08 -3.45 20.76
CA ILE A 82 -16.64 -3.69 20.70
C ILE A 82 -16.15 -3.73 19.24
N LEU A 83 -16.90 -4.37 18.34
CA LEU A 83 -16.57 -4.43 16.92
C LEU A 83 -16.60 -3.03 16.28
N GLY A 84 -17.60 -2.21 16.60
CA GLY A 84 -17.69 -0.82 16.14
C GLY A 84 -16.56 0.06 16.66
N ALA A 85 -16.23 -0.04 17.95
CA ALA A 85 -15.11 0.66 18.56
C ALA A 85 -13.76 0.25 17.95
N THR A 86 -13.61 -1.03 17.62
CA THR A 86 -12.45 -1.56 16.92
C THR A 86 -12.31 -0.92 15.55
N GLY A 87 -13.36 -0.94 14.72
CA GLY A 87 -13.33 -0.38 13.37
C GLY A 87 -12.93 1.11 13.35
N ASN A 88 -13.43 1.89 14.30
CA ASN A 88 -13.07 3.31 14.43
C ASN A 88 -11.60 3.52 14.85
N THR A 89 -11.11 2.72 15.79
CA THR A 89 -9.71 2.77 16.24
C THR A 89 -8.75 2.30 15.14
N PHE A 90 -9.18 1.32 14.35
CA PHE A 90 -8.48 0.81 13.16
C PHE A 90 -8.29 1.91 12.10
N ASP A 91 -9.39 2.57 11.72
CA ASP A 91 -9.40 3.64 10.72
C ASP A 91 -8.49 4.81 11.14
N ALA A 92 -8.49 5.15 12.44
CA ALA A 92 -7.56 6.15 12.98
C ALA A 92 -6.09 5.72 12.84
N ALA A 93 -5.77 4.48 13.18
CA ALA A 93 -4.41 3.96 13.13
C ALA A 93 -3.87 3.88 11.70
N ILE A 94 -4.69 3.46 10.73
CA ILE A 94 -4.32 3.39 9.31
C ILE A 94 -3.92 4.76 8.77
N LYS A 95 -4.66 5.81 9.15
CA LYS A 95 -4.43 7.19 8.70
C LYS A 95 -3.13 7.80 9.24
N THR A 96 -2.56 7.24 10.31
CA THR A 96 -1.27 7.72 10.84
C THR A 96 -0.06 7.18 10.10
N VAL A 97 -0.21 6.07 9.36
CA VAL A 97 0.87 5.52 8.55
C VAL A 97 1.01 6.40 7.30
N PRO A 98 2.19 7.01 7.06
CA PRO A 98 2.38 7.78 5.84
C PRO A 98 2.17 6.87 4.63
N MET A 99 1.35 7.33 3.68
CA MET A 99 1.18 6.62 2.42
C MET A 99 2.56 6.45 1.80
N ALA A 100 3.03 5.21 1.70
CA ALA A 100 4.22 4.90 0.93
C ALA A 100 4.00 5.42 -0.48
N GLN A 101 4.61 6.58 -0.79
CA GLN A 101 4.67 7.12 -2.14
C GLN A 101 5.20 5.98 -3.01
N GLU A 102 4.47 5.64 -4.07
CA GLU A 102 5.03 4.85 -5.17
C GLU A 102 6.09 5.70 -5.88
N ASN A 103 7.19 6.01 -5.19
CA ASN A 103 8.40 6.47 -5.85
C ASN A 103 9.03 5.22 -6.49
N PHE A 104 8.42 4.78 -7.59
CA PHE A 104 9.19 4.21 -8.70
C PHE A 104 10.02 5.35 -9.32
N THR A 105 10.97 5.90 -8.56
CA THR A 105 12.16 6.48 -9.16
C THR A 105 12.98 5.27 -9.60
N ASP A 106 12.89 4.97 -10.89
CA ASP A 106 13.76 4.04 -11.59
C ASP A 106 15.22 4.39 -11.26
N PRO A 107 15.96 3.60 -10.45
CA PRO A 107 17.37 3.87 -10.19
C PRO A 107 18.24 3.60 -11.44
N GLY A 108 17.63 3.21 -12.57
CA GLY A 108 18.27 2.77 -13.79
C GLY A 108 18.22 3.73 -14.97
N LEU A 109 18.01 5.03 -14.76
CA LEU A 109 18.34 6.07 -15.75
C LEU A 109 19.74 6.65 -15.47
N LEU A 110 20.72 5.78 -15.21
CA LEU A 110 22.08 6.09 -15.62
C LEU A 110 22.15 5.72 -17.10
N GLU A 111 22.29 6.73 -17.95
CA GLU A 111 22.61 6.55 -19.35
C GLU A 111 23.77 5.53 -19.47
N PRO A 112 23.68 4.53 -20.34
CA PRO A 112 24.80 3.63 -20.56
C PRO A 112 25.97 4.44 -21.13
N GLU A 113 27.16 4.30 -20.53
CA GLU A 113 28.41 4.72 -21.15
C GLU A 113 28.48 4.14 -22.57
N GLU A 114 28.29 5.00 -23.57
CA GLU A 114 28.64 4.67 -24.95
C GLU A 114 30.17 4.51 -25.02
N GLU A 115 30.64 3.28 -25.24
CA GLU A 115 31.99 3.04 -25.76
C GLU A 115 32.13 3.76 -27.10
N LYS A 116 32.82 4.90 -27.08
CA LYS A 116 33.11 5.73 -28.24
C LYS A 116 34.10 5.00 -29.16
N PRO A 117 33.80 4.76 -30.44
CA PRO A 117 34.79 4.20 -31.37
C PRO A 117 35.87 5.24 -31.70
N PRO A 118 37.10 4.82 -32.04
CA PRO A 118 38.22 5.74 -32.24
C PRO A 118 38.06 6.48 -33.57
N VAL A 119 37.87 7.80 -33.50
CA VAL A 119 37.84 8.66 -34.69
C VAL A 119 39.26 9.10 -35.03
N ILE A 120 39.71 8.67 -36.21
CA ILE A 120 40.92 9.13 -36.91
C ILE A 120 40.73 10.61 -37.26
N LEU A 121 41.64 11.47 -36.79
CA LEU A 121 41.70 12.89 -37.17
C LEU A 121 42.26 13.08 -38.58
N PRO A 122 41.69 14.01 -39.36
CA PRO A 122 42.52 14.91 -40.13
C PRO A 122 42.18 16.39 -39.92
N ALA A 123 43.25 17.15 -39.67
CA ALA A 123 43.53 18.54 -40.04
C ALA A 123 42.41 19.61 -40.03
N LYS A 124 42.43 20.42 -38.96
CA LYS A 124 42.73 21.86 -38.95
C LYS A 124 41.95 22.78 -39.93
N ILE A 125 40.94 23.49 -39.42
CA ILE A 125 40.68 24.90 -39.75
C ILE A 125 40.31 25.67 -38.47
N THR A 126 40.98 26.80 -38.31
CA THR A 126 41.08 27.76 -37.20
C THR A 126 39.93 28.77 -37.12
N ALA A 127 39.41 29.04 -35.90
CA ALA A 127 39.19 30.38 -35.31
C ALA A 127 38.62 30.25 -33.87
N PRO A 128 38.93 31.17 -32.93
CA PRO A 128 38.76 30.96 -31.49
C PRO A 128 37.38 31.42 -30.99
N LEU A 129 36.70 30.57 -30.24
CA LEU A 129 35.66 30.96 -29.28
C LEU A 129 36.31 30.92 -27.89
N GLU A 130 36.52 32.08 -27.29
CA GLU A 130 36.86 32.22 -25.88
C GLU A 130 35.73 31.58 -25.06
N PHE A 131 36.03 30.42 -24.48
CA PHE A 131 35.29 29.88 -23.36
C PHE A 131 35.53 30.81 -22.16
N TYR A 132 34.47 31.43 -21.65
CA TYR A 132 34.43 31.78 -20.24
C TYR A 132 34.36 30.45 -19.47
N GLU A 133 35.49 30.01 -18.92
CA GLU A 133 35.52 29.05 -17.82
C GLU A 133 34.68 29.66 -16.67
N CYS A 134 33.57 29.00 -16.35
CA CYS A 134 32.90 29.19 -15.06
C CYS A 134 33.73 28.42 -14.03
N ASP A 135 34.71 29.08 -13.42
CA ASP A 135 35.56 28.54 -12.33
C ASP A 135 34.83 28.32 -10.99
N ASP A 136 33.49 28.25 -10.96
CA ASP A 136 32.71 28.05 -9.72
C ASP A 136 31.37 27.31 -10.00
N CYS A 137 31.41 26.17 -10.68
CA CYS A 137 30.21 25.33 -10.88
C CYS A 137 30.38 23.85 -10.50
N ASP A 138 31.48 23.49 -9.84
CA ASP A 138 31.67 22.16 -9.26
C ASP A 138 31.90 22.32 -7.74
N ASP A 139 30.83 22.06 -6.97
CA ASP A 139 30.86 21.46 -5.63
C ASP A 139 29.45 21.61 -5.02
N PHE A 140 28.59 20.60 -5.24
CA PHE A 140 27.63 20.28 -4.19
C PHE A 140 28.47 19.72 -3.03
N PRO A 141 28.49 20.34 -1.84
CA PRO A 141 29.32 19.83 -0.75
C PRO A 141 28.85 18.42 -0.39
N ASP A 142 29.77 17.46 -0.30
CA ASP A 142 29.48 16.08 0.15
C ASP A 142 28.68 16.06 1.48
N GLU A 143 28.83 17.09 2.32
CA GLU A 143 28.02 17.31 3.53
C GLU A 143 26.50 17.38 3.28
N VAL A 144 26.05 17.93 2.15
CA VAL A 144 24.62 18.04 1.83
C VAL A 144 24.05 16.69 1.42
N TYR A 145 24.83 15.87 0.72
CA TYR A 145 24.42 14.51 0.35
C TYR A 145 24.35 13.59 1.58
N GLU A 146 25.33 13.66 2.47
CA GLU A 146 25.30 12.94 3.74
C GLU A 146 24.14 13.39 4.63
N GLU A 147 23.85 14.69 4.70
CA GLU A 147 22.70 15.21 5.46
C GLU A 147 21.36 14.71 4.88
N ILE A 148 21.21 14.64 3.55
CA ILE A 148 20.02 14.08 2.90
C ILE A 148 19.85 12.60 3.23
N LEU A 149 20.92 11.80 3.12
CA LEU A 149 20.88 10.36 3.42
C LEU A 149 20.52 10.10 4.88
N VAL A 150 21.06 10.88 5.82
CA VAL A 150 20.72 10.80 7.24
C VAL A 150 19.27 11.18 7.50
N GLN A 151 18.74 12.23 6.83
CA GLN A 151 17.32 12.60 6.96
C GLN A 151 16.39 11.50 6.38
N GLU A 152 16.77 10.87 5.27
CA GLU A 152 16.04 9.75 4.69
C GLU A 152 16.02 8.53 5.61
N GLU A 153 17.15 8.21 6.27
CA GLU A 153 17.24 7.11 7.24
C GLU A 153 16.38 7.37 8.49
N ILE A 154 16.49 8.57 9.07
CA ILE A 154 15.66 8.99 10.23
C ILE A 154 14.17 8.93 9.87
N GLN A 155 13.80 9.37 8.67
CA GLN A 155 12.41 9.31 8.22
C GLN A 155 11.96 7.86 8.08
N PHE A 156 12.76 7.00 7.45
CA PHE A 156 12.45 5.57 7.30
C PHE A 156 12.24 4.86 8.64
N GLU A 157 13.11 5.11 9.63
CA GLU A 157 12.99 4.55 10.97
C GLU A 157 11.68 4.97 11.66
N LYS A 158 11.34 6.26 11.58
CA LYS A 158 10.10 6.81 12.14
C LYS A 158 8.85 6.20 11.48
N GLU A 159 8.88 5.98 10.18
CA GLU A 159 7.80 5.29 9.48
C GLU A 159 7.67 3.83 9.90
N GLU A 160 8.80 3.13 10.11
CA GLU A 160 8.79 1.75 10.58
C GLU A 160 8.25 1.62 12.01
N GLU A 161 8.61 2.54 12.90
CA GLU A 161 8.04 2.61 14.25
C GLU A 161 6.52 2.82 14.21
N THR A 162 6.05 3.73 13.34
CA THR A 162 4.61 3.98 13.13
C THR A 162 3.90 2.72 12.64
N ARG A 163 4.49 1.98 11.68
CA ARG A 163 3.94 0.71 11.17
C ARG A 163 3.84 -0.36 12.27
N LYS A 164 4.87 -0.50 13.11
CA LYS A 164 4.86 -1.42 14.28
C LYS A 164 3.78 -1.05 15.27
N HIS A 165 3.64 0.25 15.56
CA HIS A 165 2.61 0.76 16.45
C HIS A 165 1.19 0.44 15.94
N THR A 166 0.92 0.65 14.65
CA THR A 166 -0.36 0.30 14.02
C THR A 166 -0.64 -1.21 14.08
N ALA A 167 0.38 -2.06 13.88
CA ALA A 167 0.23 -3.51 14.00
C ALA A 167 -0.13 -3.97 15.42
N GLU A 168 0.46 -3.35 16.45
CA GLU A 168 0.12 -3.62 17.85
C GLU A 168 -1.32 -3.22 18.21
N ILE A 169 -1.79 -2.06 17.72
CA ILE A 169 -3.19 -1.65 17.87
C ILE A 169 -4.12 -2.69 17.25
N ALA A 170 -3.79 -3.17 16.04
CA ALA A 170 -4.60 -4.16 15.35
C ALA A 170 -4.66 -5.48 16.13
N LYS A 171 -3.53 -5.94 16.65
CA LYS A 171 -3.43 -7.15 17.49
C LYS A 171 -4.30 -7.07 18.74
N ARG A 172 -4.16 -6.00 19.53
CA ARG A 172 -4.95 -5.79 20.77
C ARG A 172 -6.44 -5.75 20.50
N THR A 173 -6.85 -5.00 19.48
CA THR A 173 -8.26 -4.85 19.16
C THR A 173 -8.88 -6.13 18.60
N PHE A 174 -8.15 -6.90 17.78
CA PHE A 174 -8.57 -8.24 17.35
C PHE A 174 -8.72 -9.22 18.51
N ASN A 175 -7.82 -9.18 19.50
CA ASN A 175 -7.99 -9.97 20.73
C ASN A 175 -9.26 -9.59 21.49
N GLY A 176 -9.53 -8.28 21.62
CA GLY A 176 -10.76 -7.77 22.23
C GLY A 176 -12.03 -8.28 21.52
N VAL A 177 -12.08 -8.17 20.20
CA VAL A 177 -13.19 -8.69 19.38
C VAL A 177 -13.32 -10.21 19.51
N SER A 178 -12.20 -10.94 19.51
CA SER A 178 -12.20 -12.39 19.68
C SER A 178 -12.77 -12.81 21.05
N GLY A 179 -12.44 -12.09 22.12
CA GLY A 179 -12.97 -12.35 23.46
C GLY A 179 -14.48 -12.10 23.56
N ALA A 180 -14.96 -11.02 22.94
CA ALA A 180 -16.39 -10.75 22.83
C ALA A 180 -17.12 -11.80 21.97
N GLY A 181 -16.48 -12.26 20.90
CA GLY A 181 -17.00 -13.34 20.06
C GLY A 181 -17.14 -14.67 20.80
N LEU A 182 -16.24 -14.97 21.74
CA LEU A 182 -16.34 -16.15 22.59
C LEU A 182 -17.58 -16.09 23.50
N ALA A 183 -17.84 -14.94 24.13
CA ALA A 183 -19.04 -14.73 24.96
C ALA A 183 -20.34 -14.88 24.15
N LEU A 184 -20.32 -14.43 22.90
CA LEU A 184 -21.42 -14.58 21.96
C LEU A 184 -21.62 -16.05 21.54
N ALA A 185 -20.53 -16.79 21.31
CA ALA A 185 -20.59 -18.20 20.99
C ALA A 185 -21.08 -19.05 22.18
N SER A 186 -20.72 -18.69 23.42
CA SER A 186 -21.16 -19.40 24.63
C SER A 186 -22.63 -19.18 24.97
N SER A 187 -23.21 -18.02 24.61
CA SER A 187 -24.62 -17.70 24.87
C SER A 187 -25.58 -18.23 23.80
N SER A 188 -25.05 -18.73 22.67
CA SER A 188 -25.84 -19.39 21.63
C SER A 188 -26.15 -20.83 22.04
N SER A 189 -27.43 -21.13 22.30
CA SER A 189 -27.90 -22.45 22.78
C SER A 189 -27.97 -23.53 21.70
N ASN A 190 -27.62 -23.24 20.44
CA ASN A 190 -27.73 -24.19 19.31
C ASN A 190 -26.40 -24.38 18.58
N GLY A 191 -25.81 -25.57 18.77
CA GLY A 191 -24.66 -26.06 18.01
C GLY A 191 -25.05 -26.34 16.56
N SER A 192 -25.03 -25.29 15.72
CA SER A 192 -24.95 -25.35 14.25
C SER A 192 -25.12 -23.98 13.59
N ASN A 193 -25.78 -23.02 14.23
CA ASN A 193 -26.02 -21.70 13.64
C ASN A 193 -24.91 -20.70 14.01
N MET A 194 -24.21 -20.21 12.99
CA MET A 194 -23.24 -19.12 13.13
C MET A 194 -23.96 -17.81 13.44
N THR A 195 -23.41 -17.02 14.37
CA THR A 195 -23.86 -15.66 14.64
C THR A 195 -22.97 -14.68 13.87
N LYS A 196 -23.60 -13.79 13.10
CA LYS A 196 -22.91 -12.76 12.31
C LYS A 196 -23.23 -11.38 12.89
N ILE A 197 -22.20 -10.58 13.11
CA ILE A 197 -22.29 -9.16 13.45
C ILE A 197 -21.56 -8.38 12.37
N GLN A 198 -22.27 -7.45 11.74
CA GLN A 198 -21.72 -6.57 10.71
C GLN A 198 -21.70 -5.13 11.22
N GLN A 199 -20.55 -4.49 11.08
CA GLN A 199 -20.32 -3.07 11.30
C GLN A 199 -19.85 -2.43 9.99
N LYS A 200 -19.75 -1.09 9.95
CA LYS A 200 -19.47 -0.33 8.72
C LYS A 200 -18.25 -0.85 7.92
N ASN A 201 -17.13 -1.12 8.61
CA ASN A 201 -15.86 -1.53 7.99
C ASN A 201 -15.38 -2.92 8.46
N MET A 202 -16.15 -3.61 9.30
CA MET A 202 -15.73 -4.87 9.92
C MET A 202 -16.89 -5.83 10.10
N ALA A 203 -16.59 -7.13 10.07
CA ALA A 203 -17.52 -8.20 10.36
C ALA A 203 -16.92 -9.18 11.37
N LEU A 204 -17.77 -9.69 12.26
CA LEU A 204 -17.47 -10.79 13.18
C LEU A 204 -18.44 -11.93 12.89
N ILE A 205 -17.93 -13.13 12.63
CA ILE A 205 -18.73 -14.33 12.48
C ILE A 205 -18.22 -15.35 13.50
N VAL A 206 -19.11 -15.83 14.36
CA VAL A 206 -18.76 -16.82 15.39
C VAL A 206 -19.61 -18.06 15.27
N GLY A 207 -19.02 -19.20 15.59
CA GLY A 207 -19.72 -20.48 15.66
C GLY A 207 -19.13 -21.35 16.77
N LYS A 208 -19.96 -22.21 17.35
CA LYS A 208 -19.52 -23.23 18.30
C LYS A 208 -19.91 -24.60 17.77
N LYS A 209 -18.95 -25.52 17.71
CA LYS A 209 -19.16 -26.90 17.26
C LYS A 209 -18.70 -27.88 18.32
N ASN A 210 -19.54 -28.86 18.63
CA ASN A 210 -19.20 -29.97 19.51
C ASN A 210 -18.39 -31.02 18.73
N LEU A 211 -17.29 -31.51 19.30
CA LEU A 211 -16.45 -32.51 18.64
C LEU A 211 -17.02 -33.94 18.74
N ASN A 212 -17.95 -34.17 19.67
CA ASN A 212 -18.60 -35.47 19.82
C ASN A 212 -19.79 -35.66 18.85
N ASP A 213 -20.27 -34.59 18.22
CA ASP A 213 -21.29 -34.67 17.17
C ASP A 213 -20.62 -34.97 15.82
N THR A 214 -20.38 -36.26 15.56
CA THR A 214 -19.79 -36.77 14.32
C THR A 214 -20.80 -36.96 13.17
N GLU A 215 -22.08 -36.68 13.39
CA GLU A 215 -23.08 -36.77 12.31
C GLU A 215 -22.96 -35.57 11.36
N ASN A 216 -22.70 -35.87 10.08
CA ASN A 216 -22.62 -34.90 8.97
C ASN A 216 -21.49 -33.85 9.09
N GLU A 217 -20.26 -34.31 9.36
CA GLU A 217 -19.07 -33.50 9.15
C GLU A 217 -19.01 -32.99 7.70
N SER A 218 -19.18 -31.69 7.53
CA SER A 218 -19.15 -30.99 6.26
C SER A 218 -18.29 -29.73 6.39
N GLU A 219 -17.84 -29.23 5.24
CA GLU A 219 -17.14 -27.95 5.15
C GLU A 219 -18.03 -26.83 5.72
N THR A 220 -17.41 -25.88 6.40
CA THR A 220 -18.12 -24.73 6.99
C THR A 220 -17.72 -23.46 6.26
N GLU A 221 -18.68 -22.78 5.65
CA GLU A 221 -18.45 -21.51 4.95
C GLU A 221 -18.78 -20.31 5.84
N PHE A 222 -17.79 -19.45 6.04
CA PHE A 222 -17.91 -18.15 6.67
C PHE A 222 -17.90 -17.08 5.58
N SER A 223 -18.97 -16.28 5.47
CA SER A 223 -19.10 -15.28 4.41
C SER A 223 -19.62 -13.94 4.92
N THR A 224 -19.04 -12.86 4.40
CA THR A 224 -19.40 -11.47 4.68
C THR A 224 -20.23 -10.88 3.55
N GLU A 225 -20.95 -9.77 3.81
CA GLU A 225 -21.70 -9.06 2.76
C GLU A 225 -20.78 -8.45 1.69
N GLY A 226 -19.52 -8.19 2.03
CA GLY A 226 -18.50 -7.65 1.11
C GLY A 226 -17.95 -8.66 0.10
N GLY A 227 -18.41 -9.92 0.12
CA GLY A 227 -17.97 -10.97 -0.80
C GLY A 227 -16.72 -11.73 -0.34
N LEU A 228 -16.14 -11.38 0.82
CA LEU A 228 -15.08 -12.16 1.44
C LEU A 228 -15.67 -13.43 2.05
N SER A 229 -15.07 -14.59 1.75
CA SER A 229 -15.45 -15.86 2.38
C SER A 229 -14.27 -16.77 2.72
N ILE A 230 -14.46 -17.62 3.72
CA ILE A 230 -13.55 -18.71 4.09
C ILE A 230 -14.36 -19.99 4.15
N VAL A 231 -14.00 -20.99 3.37
CA VAL A 231 -14.48 -22.36 3.49
C VAL A 231 -13.43 -23.13 4.28
N MET A 232 -13.82 -23.51 5.49
CA MET A 232 -13.01 -24.33 6.37
C MET A 232 -13.23 -25.81 6.04
N PRO A 233 -12.14 -26.60 5.87
CA PRO A 233 -12.26 -28.04 5.65
C PRO A 233 -12.82 -28.72 6.91
N VAL A 234 -13.15 -30.00 6.77
CA VAL A 234 -13.74 -30.75 7.88
C VAL A 234 -12.87 -30.67 9.13
N ILE A 235 -13.48 -30.43 10.30
CA ILE A 235 -12.74 -30.16 11.54
C ILE A 235 -11.77 -31.28 11.92
N SER A 236 -12.10 -32.54 11.61
CA SER A 236 -11.22 -33.71 11.79
C SER A 236 -9.93 -33.66 10.95
N ASN A 237 -9.93 -32.95 9.82
CA ASN A 237 -8.74 -32.72 8.98
C ASN A 237 -7.95 -31.47 9.41
N VAL A 238 -8.57 -30.59 10.20
CA VAL A 238 -7.98 -29.34 10.69
C VAL A 238 -7.24 -29.54 12.01
N VAL A 239 -7.79 -30.39 12.87
CA VAL A 239 -7.31 -30.56 14.24
C VAL A 239 -6.95 -32.02 14.49
N ASN A 240 -5.74 -32.28 14.98
CA ASN A 240 -5.28 -33.63 15.23
C ASN A 240 -6.01 -34.23 16.45
N THR A 241 -7.04 -35.04 16.19
CA THR A 241 -7.93 -35.65 17.19
C THR A 241 -7.28 -36.79 18.00
N SER A 242 -6.01 -37.11 17.77
CA SER A 242 -5.31 -38.22 18.43
C SER A 242 -4.73 -37.90 19.82
N ASN A 243 -4.76 -36.64 20.26
CA ASN A 243 -4.28 -36.24 21.59
C ASN A 243 -5.40 -36.21 22.64
N SER A 244 -5.19 -36.85 23.79
CA SER A 244 -6.14 -36.96 24.91
C SER A 244 -6.43 -35.64 25.67
N SER A 245 -6.02 -34.50 25.12
CA SER A 245 -6.18 -33.15 25.71
C SER A 245 -7.12 -32.26 24.88
N MET A 246 -7.88 -32.82 23.93
CA MET A 246 -8.80 -32.06 23.10
C MET A 246 -10.01 -31.54 23.91
N PRO A 247 -10.44 -30.29 23.68
CA PRO A 247 -11.64 -29.74 24.31
C PRO A 247 -12.91 -30.41 23.76
N SER A 248 -14.00 -30.41 24.53
CA SER A 248 -15.29 -30.98 24.11
C SER A 248 -15.95 -30.22 22.96
N SER A 249 -15.61 -28.95 22.79
CA SER A 249 -16.11 -28.09 21.72
C SER A 249 -15.03 -27.12 21.26
N ILE A 250 -15.20 -26.67 20.02
CA ILE A 250 -14.36 -25.66 19.40
C ILE A 250 -15.23 -24.45 19.09
N VAL A 251 -14.71 -23.29 19.43
CA VAL A 251 -15.27 -21.99 19.06
C VAL A 251 -14.45 -21.45 17.90
N THR A 252 -15.14 -21.13 16.82
CA THR A 252 -14.57 -20.50 15.62
C THR A 252 -14.98 -19.04 15.61
N SER A 253 -14.00 -18.15 15.43
CA SER A 253 -14.21 -16.71 15.30
C SER A 253 -13.51 -16.19 14.05
N MET A 254 -14.28 -15.64 13.12
CA MET A 254 -13.79 -14.95 11.93
C MET A 254 -13.98 -13.45 12.11
N ILE A 255 -12.89 -12.70 12.01
CA ILE A 255 -12.88 -11.24 11.98
C ILE A 255 -12.44 -10.82 10.58
N ALA A 256 -13.30 -10.07 9.89
CA ALA A 256 -12.97 -9.49 8.58
C ALA A 256 -12.95 -7.97 8.67
N SER A 257 -12.00 -7.33 8.00
CA SER A 257 -11.89 -5.89 7.86
C SER A 257 -11.79 -5.52 6.38
N ASN A 258 -12.48 -4.45 6.00
CA ASN A 258 -12.39 -3.89 4.65
C ASN A 258 -11.09 -3.10 4.42
N GLU A 259 -10.38 -2.77 5.49
CA GLU A 259 -9.13 -2.03 5.49
C GLU A 259 -8.00 -2.78 6.20
N ASN A 260 -6.75 -2.49 5.81
CA ASN A 260 -5.57 -3.22 6.25
C ASN A 260 -4.64 -2.31 7.08
N PRO A 261 -4.62 -2.46 8.42
CA PRO A 261 -3.68 -1.75 9.28
C PRO A 261 -2.33 -2.47 9.40
N LEU A 262 -2.23 -3.72 8.95
CA LEU A 262 -1.01 -4.50 9.00
C LEU A 262 -0.12 -4.11 7.82
N GLN A 263 0.47 -2.93 7.91
CA GLN A 263 1.33 -2.40 6.86
C GLN A 263 2.79 -2.78 7.12
N SER A 264 3.47 -3.32 6.10
CA SER A 264 4.90 -3.64 6.15
C SER A 264 5.64 -2.89 5.06
N SER A 265 6.87 -2.45 5.36
CA SER A 265 7.76 -1.76 4.41
C SER A 265 8.25 -2.68 3.28
N LYS A 266 8.35 -3.99 3.54
CA LYS A 266 8.91 -4.97 2.59
C LYS A 266 7.87 -5.58 1.67
N SER A 267 6.61 -5.60 2.10
CA SER A 267 5.53 -6.30 1.41
C SER A 267 4.18 -5.70 1.77
N LYS A 268 3.36 -5.38 0.77
CA LYS A 268 1.99 -4.89 0.98
C LYS A 268 0.98 -6.02 0.77
N ALA A 269 -0.15 -5.96 1.47
CA ALA A 269 -1.34 -6.72 1.12
C ALA A 269 -2.48 -5.71 0.87
N SER A 270 -3.41 -6.10 -0.01
CA SER A 270 -4.71 -5.52 -0.33
C SER A 270 -5.44 -4.98 0.90
N GLY A 271 -6.38 -4.08 0.66
CA GLY A 271 -7.16 -3.42 1.70
C GLY A 271 -7.95 -4.39 2.56
N MET A 272 -8.46 -5.49 2.03
CA MET A 272 -9.23 -6.44 2.85
C MET A 272 -8.33 -7.46 3.56
N ILE A 273 -8.56 -7.65 4.86
CA ILE A 273 -7.92 -8.70 5.66
C ILE A 273 -8.97 -9.54 6.40
N VAL A 274 -8.64 -10.80 6.64
CA VAL A 274 -9.47 -11.72 7.39
C VAL A 274 -8.63 -12.55 8.34
N SER A 275 -9.09 -12.70 9.58
CA SER A 275 -8.49 -13.57 10.58
C SER A 275 -9.51 -14.62 10.99
N LEU A 276 -9.13 -15.90 10.93
CA LEU A 276 -9.93 -17.01 11.44
C LEU A 276 -9.18 -17.65 12.61
N LYS A 277 -9.77 -17.59 13.80
CA LYS A 277 -9.20 -18.12 15.04
C LYS A 277 -10.06 -19.25 15.57
N LEU A 278 -9.41 -20.34 15.97
CA LEU A 278 -10.03 -21.44 16.71
C LEU A 278 -9.60 -21.37 18.16
N THR A 279 -10.56 -21.51 19.08
CA THR A 279 -10.30 -21.61 20.51
C THR A 279 -11.09 -22.74 21.14
N ASP A 280 -10.68 -23.15 22.33
CA ASP A 280 -11.56 -23.94 23.21
C ASP A 280 -12.64 -23.04 23.85
N ASP A 281 -13.48 -23.66 24.68
CA ASP A 281 -14.54 -22.98 25.44
C ASP A 281 -14.02 -21.95 26.46
N PHE A 282 -12.73 -22.00 26.81
CA PHE A 282 -12.08 -21.08 27.73
C PHE A 282 -11.33 -19.95 27.01
N GLY A 283 -11.33 -19.95 25.68
CA GLY A 283 -10.64 -18.96 24.86
C GLY A 283 -9.15 -19.24 24.66
N ASN A 284 -8.66 -20.43 25.02
CA ASN A 284 -7.29 -20.82 24.72
C ASN A 284 -7.14 -21.09 23.22
N PRO A 285 -6.11 -20.54 22.55
CA PRO A 285 -5.94 -20.67 21.11
C PRO A 285 -5.59 -22.11 20.71
N ILE A 286 -6.26 -22.63 19.69
CA ILE A 286 -5.91 -23.88 19.02
C ILE A 286 -5.05 -23.53 17.81
N VAL A 287 -3.76 -23.85 17.90
CA VAL A 287 -2.80 -23.60 16.81
C VAL A 287 -3.04 -24.62 15.70
N VAL A 288 -3.29 -24.13 14.48
CA VAL A 288 -3.51 -24.96 13.29
C VAL A 288 -2.43 -24.65 12.26
N ASN A 289 -1.62 -25.66 11.96
CA ASN A 289 -0.58 -25.60 10.94
C ASN A 289 -0.48 -26.94 10.20
N ASN A 290 -0.04 -26.89 8.94
CA ASN A 290 0.17 -28.05 8.08
C ASN A 290 -1.04 -28.99 8.00
N THR A 291 -2.22 -28.42 7.75
CA THR A 291 -3.44 -29.21 7.56
C THR A 291 -3.33 -30.14 6.34
N ALA A 292 -4.11 -31.22 6.31
CA ALA A 292 -4.14 -32.12 5.15
C ALA A 292 -4.85 -31.47 3.95
N GLU A 293 -5.91 -30.72 4.22
CA GLU A 293 -6.69 -29.96 3.26
C GLU A 293 -6.54 -28.46 3.51
N PRO A 294 -6.49 -27.62 2.47
CA PRO A 294 -6.36 -26.19 2.64
C PRO A 294 -7.68 -25.54 3.03
N PHE A 295 -7.59 -24.44 3.79
CA PHE A 295 -8.66 -23.45 3.88
C PHE A 295 -8.81 -22.76 2.53
N ASN A 296 -10.02 -22.71 1.98
CA ASN A 296 -10.32 -21.97 0.75
C ASN A 296 -10.84 -20.58 1.10
N ILE A 297 -10.00 -19.57 0.91
CA ILE A 297 -10.25 -18.18 1.27
C ILE A 297 -10.47 -17.40 -0.02
N LYS A 298 -11.65 -16.77 -0.17
CA LYS A 298 -11.97 -15.89 -1.30
C LYS A 298 -11.94 -14.45 -0.84
N VAL A 299 -11.04 -13.66 -1.43
CA VAL A 299 -10.88 -12.25 -1.10
C VAL A 299 -11.20 -11.40 -2.33
N PRO A 300 -12.17 -10.47 -2.25
CA PRO A 300 -12.47 -9.52 -3.33
C PRO A 300 -11.26 -8.66 -3.67
N ALA A 301 -11.07 -8.35 -4.96
CA ALA A 301 -10.05 -7.41 -5.39
C ALA A 301 -10.53 -5.97 -5.19
N SER A 302 -9.70 -5.11 -4.60
CA SER A 302 -10.05 -3.70 -4.38
C SER A 302 -10.19 -2.91 -5.68
N VAL A 303 -9.44 -3.26 -6.73
CA VAL A 303 -9.53 -2.64 -8.06
C VAL A 303 -9.47 -3.73 -9.14
N PRO A 304 -10.54 -3.91 -9.94
CA PRO A 304 -10.53 -4.88 -11.02
C PRO A 304 -9.57 -4.46 -12.13
N ALA A 305 -8.79 -5.40 -12.66
CA ALA A 305 -7.91 -5.14 -13.80
C ALA A 305 -8.73 -4.75 -15.06
N PRO A 306 -8.36 -3.70 -15.80
CA PRO A 306 -9.06 -3.32 -17.03
C PRO A 306 -8.78 -4.30 -18.18
N PHE A 307 -9.66 -4.29 -19.19
CA PHE A 307 -9.40 -4.96 -20.47
C PHE A 307 -8.72 -3.99 -21.45
N PHE A 308 -7.84 -4.54 -22.27
CA PHE A 308 -7.22 -3.87 -23.40
C PHE A 308 -7.60 -4.57 -24.70
N LYS A 309 -7.92 -3.79 -25.72
CA LYS A 309 -8.12 -4.34 -27.06
C LYS A 309 -6.77 -4.58 -27.73
N ALA A 310 -6.58 -5.78 -28.25
CA ALA A 310 -5.43 -6.17 -29.04
C ALA A 310 -5.90 -6.95 -30.27
N TYR A 311 -4.98 -7.16 -31.21
CA TYR A 311 -5.27 -7.89 -32.43
C TYR A 311 -4.11 -8.78 -32.85
N VAL A 312 -4.40 -9.81 -33.63
CA VAL A 312 -3.41 -10.70 -34.21
C VAL A 312 -3.77 -11.02 -35.67
N ASN A 313 -2.75 -11.06 -36.51
CA ASN A 313 -2.90 -11.49 -37.91
C ASN A 313 -2.94 -13.02 -37.99
N GLN A 314 -3.57 -13.59 -39.03
CA GLN A 314 -3.68 -15.05 -39.21
C GLN A 314 -2.39 -15.86 -38.98
N THR A 315 -1.25 -15.33 -39.43
CA THR A 315 0.05 -16.02 -39.37
C THR A 315 0.98 -15.45 -38.30
N GLY A 316 0.60 -14.33 -37.68
CA GLY A 316 1.43 -13.59 -36.75
C GLY A 316 1.26 -14.03 -35.29
N ILE A 317 2.14 -13.53 -34.45
CA ILE A 317 2.03 -13.62 -32.99
C ILE A 317 2.04 -12.18 -32.47
N ASN A 318 1.08 -11.82 -31.63
CA ASN A 318 1.08 -10.55 -30.91
C ASN A 318 1.72 -10.76 -29.53
N TYR A 319 2.58 -9.83 -29.11
CA TYR A 319 3.37 -9.97 -27.90
C TYR A 319 2.96 -8.98 -26.81
N HIS A 320 2.79 -9.49 -25.60
CA HIS A 320 2.58 -8.73 -24.37
C HIS A 320 3.69 -9.02 -23.36
N LYS A 321 3.83 -8.19 -22.34
CA LYS A 321 4.77 -8.45 -21.24
C LYS A 321 4.24 -8.00 -19.90
N LEU A 322 4.66 -8.69 -18.85
CA LEU A 322 4.40 -8.35 -17.46
C LEU A 322 5.71 -8.48 -16.66
N PHE A 323 6.06 -7.45 -15.90
CA PHE A 323 7.14 -7.55 -14.92
C PHE A 323 6.55 -7.96 -13.57
N LEU A 324 7.03 -9.07 -13.02
CA LEU A 324 6.65 -9.60 -11.73
C LEU A 324 7.72 -9.24 -10.69
N ALA A 325 7.42 -8.29 -9.81
CA ALA A 325 8.39 -7.80 -8.82
C ALA A 325 8.65 -8.81 -7.68
N THR A 326 7.67 -9.64 -7.35
CA THR A 326 7.67 -10.53 -6.18
C THR A 326 7.73 -12.00 -6.59
N LYS A 327 8.54 -12.79 -5.88
CA LYS A 327 8.78 -14.21 -6.20
C LYS A 327 7.61 -15.16 -5.92
N ALA A 328 6.58 -14.71 -5.19
CA ALA A 328 5.51 -15.56 -4.67
C ALA A 328 4.12 -15.13 -5.19
N SER A 329 4.08 -14.61 -6.41
CA SER A 329 2.86 -14.17 -7.07
C SER A 329 2.52 -15.11 -8.23
N SER A 330 1.22 -15.31 -8.44
CA SER A 330 0.65 -16.01 -9.57
C SER A 330 0.41 -15.06 -10.75
N LEU A 331 0.24 -15.62 -11.94
CA LEU A 331 0.02 -14.87 -13.17
C LEU A 331 -1.30 -15.26 -13.82
N HIS A 332 -2.06 -14.25 -14.24
CA HIS A 332 -3.35 -14.41 -14.89
C HIS A 332 -3.37 -13.62 -16.20
N PHE A 333 -3.60 -14.33 -17.31
CA PHE A 333 -3.76 -13.73 -18.62
C PHE A 333 -5.13 -14.12 -19.18
N VAL A 334 -6.07 -13.18 -19.17
CA VAL A 334 -7.42 -13.38 -19.70
C VAL A 334 -7.42 -12.93 -21.16
N ILE A 335 -7.64 -13.84 -22.10
CA ILE A 335 -7.65 -13.56 -23.55
C ILE A 335 -9.01 -13.97 -24.12
N LYS A 336 -9.91 -13.00 -24.22
CA LYS A 336 -11.28 -13.21 -24.69
C LYS A 336 -11.43 -12.79 -26.15
N PRO A 337 -11.82 -13.68 -27.08
CA PRO A 337 -12.07 -13.31 -28.48
C PRO A 337 -13.18 -12.27 -28.59
N GLU A 338 -13.05 -11.33 -29.54
CA GLU A 338 -14.16 -10.43 -29.91
C GLU A 338 -15.22 -11.15 -30.75
N ILE A 339 -14.79 -12.09 -31.61
CA ILE A 339 -15.69 -12.96 -32.38
C ILE A 339 -15.77 -14.35 -31.73
N PRO A 340 -16.94 -14.79 -31.26
CA PRO A 340 -17.10 -16.11 -30.67
C PRO A 340 -16.66 -17.25 -31.62
N GLY A 341 -15.90 -18.20 -31.07
CA GLY A 341 -15.41 -19.37 -31.80
C GLY A 341 -13.99 -19.24 -32.35
N ASP A 342 -13.37 -18.06 -32.27
CA ASP A 342 -11.93 -17.93 -32.51
C ASP A 342 -11.15 -18.56 -31.35
N ILE A 343 -10.13 -19.35 -31.69
CA ILE A 343 -9.27 -20.07 -30.73
C ILE A 343 -7.85 -19.52 -30.85
N TYR A 344 -7.24 -19.21 -29.70
CA TYR A 344 -5.88 -18.71 -29.59
C TYR A 344 -4.98 -19.70 -28.85
N HIS A 345 -3.75 -19.86 -29.35
CA HIS A 345 -2.65 -20.43 -28.59
C HIS A 345 -1.86 -19.31 -27.91
N ILE A 346 -1.53 -19.53 -26.65
CA ILE A 346 -0.86 -18.58 -25.77
C ILE A 346 0.46 -19.23 -25.34
N TYR A 347 1.58 -18.61 -25.70
CA TYR A 347 2.92 -19.07 -25.37
C TYR A 347 3.55 -18.09 -24.38
N ILE A 348 4.10 -18.57 -23.28
CA ILE A 348 4.68 -17.70 -22.24
C ILE A 348 6.14 -18.08 -22.02
N LYS A 349 7.02 -17.08 -21.94
CA LYS A 349 8.44 -17.25 -21.65
C LYS A 349 8.91 -16.28 -20.59
N TYR A 350 9.62 -16.79 -19.58
CA TYR A 350 10.23 -16.03 -18.51
C TYR A 350 11.63 -15.55 -18.91
N SER A 351 11.95 -14.33 -18.50
CA SER A 351 13.29 -13.76 -18.52
C SER A 351 13.59 -13.08 -17.19
N LYS A 352 14.82 -13.25 -16.68
CA LYS A 352 15.29 -12.54 -15.48
C LYS A 352 15.50 -11.05 -15.75
N THR A 353 15.73 -10.67 -17.01
CA THR A 353 15.96 -9.28 -17.45
C THR A 353 14.73 -8.68 -18.11
N LYS A 354 14.59 -7.35 -18.06
CA LYS A 354 13.50 -6.60 -18.73
C LYS A 354 13.58 -6.62 -20.27
N VAL A 355 14.71 -7.05 -20.81
CA VAL A 355 14.97 -7.20 -22.25
C VAL A 355 15.19 -8.67 -22.57
N THR A 356 14.58 -9.15 -23.64
CA THR A 356 14.78 -10.50 -24.18
C THR A 356 15.14 -10.41 -25.66
N THR A 357 15.97 -11.33 -26.12
CA THR A 357 16.26 -11.54 -27.55
C THR A 357 15.44 -12.70 -28.13
N VAL A 358 14.79 -13.49 -27.28
CA VAL A 358 13.97 -14.65 -27.66
C VAL A 358 12.55 -14.44 -27.17
N TYR A 359 11.62 -14.26 -28.11
CA TYR A 359 10.20 -14.11 -27.86
C TYR A 359 9.49 -15.48 -27.84
N PRO A 360 8.40 -15.62 -27.08
CA PRO A 360 7.69 -16.89 -26.98
C PRO A 360 7.04 -17.32 -28.30
N ASP A 361 7.27 -18.56 -28.70
CA ASP A 361 6.61 -19.19 -29.85
C ASP A 361 6.35 -20.69 -29.55
N GLU A 362 5.87 -21.43 -30.55
CA GLU A 362 5.58 -22.86 -30.44
C GLU A 362 6.80 -23.71 -30.04
N LYS A 363 8.02 -23.28 -30.33
CA LYS A 363 9.26 -24.00 -30.01
C LYS A 363 9.99 -23.42 -28.80
N HIS A 364 9.77 -22.16 -28.49
CA HIS A 364 10.52 -21.40 -27.48
C HIS A 364 9.59 -20.84 -26.40
N HIS A 365 8.95 -21.71 -25.63
CA HIS A 365 8.11 -21.30 -24.50
C HIS A 365 8.43 -22.09 -23.24
N ASP A 366 8.05 -21.52 -22.10
CA ASP A 366 8.07 -22.19 -20.80
C ASP A 366 6.68 -22.75 -20.45
N TYR A 367 5.62 -22.08 -20.91
CA TYR A 367 4.23 -22.50 -20.70
C TYR A 367 3.43 -22.29 -21.99
N ALA A 368 2.42 -23.13 -22.20
CA ALA A 368 1.52 -23.04 -23.33
C ALA A 368 0.07 -23.28 -22.89
N PHE A 369 -0.84 -22.44 -23.36
CA PHE A 369 -2.26 -22.51 -23.07
C PHE A 369 -3.09 -22.32 -24.34
N THR A 370 -4.38 -22.67 -24.25
CA THR A 370 -5.35 -22.41 -25.30
C THR A 370 -6.53 -21.65 -24.72
N SER A 371 -6.96 -20.58 -25.39
CA SER A 371 -8.17 -19.83 -25.06
C SER A 371 -9.12 -19.85 -26.26
N PRO A 372 -10.39 -20.24 -26.11
CA PRO A 372 -11.03 -20.62 -24.85
C PRO A 372 -10.59 -22.01 -24.33
N ASN A 373 -10.58 -22.19 -23.02
CA ASN A 373 -10.37 -23.46 -22.34
C ASN A 373 -11.65 -24.31 -22.41
N LEU A 374 -11.56 -25.43 -23.12
CA LEU A 374 -12.68 -26.32 -23.44
C LEU A 374 -13.24 -27.09 -22.24
N LEU A 375 -12.62 -26.98 -21.06
CA LEU A 375 -13.17 -27.52 -19.81
C LEU A 375 -14.39 -26.73 -19.32
N TYR A 376 -14.54 -25.48 -19.76
CA TYR A 376 -15.67 -24.63 -19.41
C TYR A 376 -16.64 -24.51 -20.58
N THR A 377 -17.94 -24.56 -20.27
CA THR A 377 -19.03 -24.51 -21.28
C THR A 377 -19.78 -23.18 -21.30
N ASP A 378 -19.65 -22.36 -20.26
CA ASP A 378 -20.31 -21.07 -20.13
C ASP A 378 -19.41 -19.93 -20.64
N PRO A 379 -19.75 -19.26 -21.76
CA PRO A 379 -18.98 -18.14 -22.31
C PRO A 379 -18.93 -16.89 -21.41
N SER A 380 -19.78 -16.82 -20.38
CA SER A 380 -19.77 -15.74 -19.39
C SER A 380 -18.71 -15.95 -18.31
N ASN A 381 -18.25 -17.20 -18.12
CA ASN A 381 -17.23 -17.53 -17.12
C ASN A 381 -15.84 -17.05 -17.59
N GLU A 382 -15.23 -16.14 -16.83
CA GLU A 382 -13.90 -15.60 -17.14
C GLU A 382 -12.82 -16.69 -17.21
N LEU A 383 -12.91 -17.72 -16.37
CA LEU A 383 -11.94 -18.82 -16.31
C LEU A 383 -11.82 -19.58 -17.64
N MET A 384 -12.87 -19.55 -18.45
CA MET A 384 -12.85 -20.07 -19.82
C MET A 384 -11.77 -19.39 -20.68
N TYR A 385 -11.39 -18.16 -20.37
CA TYR A 385 -10.44 -17.38 -21.16
C TYR A 385 -9.11 -17.12 -20.43
N THR A 386 -8.93 -17.70 -19.24
CA THR A 386 -7.78 -17.43 -18.37
C THR A 386 -6.68 -18.47 -18.57
N ALA A 387 -5.48 -18.01 -18.94
CA ALA A 387 -4.24 -18.75 -18.75
C ALA A 387 -3.69 -18.42 -17.34
N PHE A 388 -3.65 -19.44 -16.48
CA PHE A 388 -3.26 -19.33 -15.09
C PHE A 388 -1.92 -20.04 -14.85
N ILE A 389 -1.00 -19.36 -14.16
CA ILE A 389 0.25 -19.94 -13.65
C ILE A 389 0.27 -19.68 -12.15
N SER A 390 0.28 -20.74 -11.34
CA SER A 390 0.26 -20.61 -9.88
C SER A 390 1.61 -20.08 -9.35
N ASN A 391 1.59 -19.52 -8.14
CA ASN A 391 2.77 -18.95 -7.49
C ASN A 391 3.87 -19.97 -7.16
N ASN A 392 3.57 -21.27 -7.20
CA ASN A 392 4.55 -22.36 -7.07
C ASN A 392 5.22 -22.74 -8.40
N GLU A 393 4.58 -22.41 -9.53
CA GLU A 393 5.07 -22.70 -10.88
C GLU A 393 5.84 -21.52 -11.48
N THR A 394 5.70 -20.31 -10.92
CA THR A 394 6.43 -19.14 -11.38
C THR A 394 7.94 -19.29 -11.16
N LYS A 395 8.74 -18.89 -12.15
CA LYS A 395 10.21 -18.94 -12.12
C LYS A 395 10.85 -17.81 -11.29
N GLY A 396 10.04 -16.96 -10.64
CA GLY A 396 10.47 -15.89 -9.74
C GLY A 396 10.33 -14.49 -10.33
N ASN A 397 11.01 -13.51 -9.69
CA ASN A 397 11.01 -12.11 -10.14
C ASN A 397 11.65 -12.01 -11.53
N GLY A 398 10.99 -11.31 -12.44
CA GLY A 398 11.45 -11.09 -13.81
C GLY A 398 10.32 -10.69 -14.73
N THR A 399 10.60 -10.68 -16.03
CA THR A 399 9.62 -10.36 -17.07
C THR A 399 9.10 -11.62 -17.73
N TYR A 400 7.78 -11.73 -17.79
CA TYR A 400 7.06 -12.75 -18.53
C TYR A 400 6.61 -12.15 -19.85
N TYR A 401 7.08 -12.73 -20.95
CA TYR A 401 6.64 -12.39 -22.31
C TYR A 401 5.56 -13.36 -22.73
N ILE A 402 4.49 -12.84 -23.32
CA ILE A 402 3.30 -13.59 -23.71
C ILE A 402 3.07 -13.41 -25.20
N GLY A 403 3.11 -14.50 -25.95
CA GLY A 403 2.80 -14.54 -27.38
C GLY A 403 1.40 -15.10 -27.61
N VAL A 404 0.53 -14.36 -28.26
CA VAL A 404 -0.83 -14.77 -28.62
C VAL A 404 -0.88 -15.01 -30.13
N LYS A 405 -1.25 -16.23 -30.52
CA LYS A 405 -1.36 -16.66 -31.93
C LYS A 405 -2.77 -17.16 -32.21
N LEU A 406 -3.37 -16.72 -33.31
CA LEU A 406 -4.64 -17.30 -33.77
C LEU A 406 -4.39 -18.75 -34.23
N ALA A 407 -5.06 -19.70 -33.58
CA ALA A 407 -4.99 -21.12 -33.91
C ALA A 407 -6.06 -21.49 -34.94
N VAL A 408 -7.32 -21.10 -34.67
CA VAL A 408 -8.47 -21.40 -35.52
C VAL A 408 -9.35 -20.15 -35.60
N ALA A 409 -9.59 -19.68 -36.82
CA ALA A 409 -10.62 -18.67 -37.10
C ALA A 409 -12.01 -19.33 -37.17
N SER A 410 -12.98 -18.74 -36.51
CA SER A 410 -14.37 -19.20 -36.46
C SER A 410 -15.03 -19.21 -37.85
N ASN A 411 -16.13 -19.94 -38.00
CA ASN A 411 -16.91 -19.91 -39.23
C ASN A 411 -17.46 -18.50 -39.52
N LEU A 412 -17.81 -17.74 -38.49
CA LEU A 412 -18.24 -16.34 -38.65
C LEU A 412 -17.10 -15.51 -39.25
N SER A 413 -15.90 -15.61 -38.69
CA SER A 413 -14.69 -14.95 -39.20
C SER A 413 -14.44 -15.28 -40.67
N ARG A 414 -14.66 -16.53 -41.08
CA ARG A 414 -14.54 -16.97 -42.49
C ARG A 414 -15.62 -16.37 -43.40
N ILE A 415 -16.85 -16.22 -42.90
CA ILE A 415 -17.94 -15.57 -43.65
C ILE A 415 -17.61 -14.09 -43.89
N TRP A 416 -17.15 -13.38 -42.86
CA TRP A 416 -16.72 -11.97 -42.97
C TRP A 416 -15.62 -11.77 -44.02
N LEU A 417 -14.65 -12.69 -44.11
CA LEU A 417 -13.58 -12.61 -45.12
C LEU A 417 -14.09 -12.75 -46.55
N ASN A 418 -15.02 -13.69 -46.77
CA ASN A 418 -15.62 -13.92 -48.08
C ASN A 418 -16.47 -12.73 -48.51
N GLU A 419 -17.23 -12.11 -47.60
CA GLU A 419 -18.05 -10.93 -47.89
C GLU A 419 -17.20 -9.68 -48.21
N THR A 420 -16.06 -9.53 -47.53
CA THR A 420 -15.18 -8.36 -47.70
C THR A 420 -14.13 -8.53 -48.81
N ASN A 421 -14.09 -9.69 -49.50
CA ASN A 421 -13.02 -10.07 -50.43
C ASN A 421 -11.60 -9.87 -49.83
N SER A 422 -11.46 -9.94 -48.51
CA SER A 422 -10.17 -9.78 -47.83
C SER A 422 -9.42 -11.10 -47.80
N THR A 423 -8.15 -11.05 -48.22
CA THR A 423 -7.25 -12.22 -48.18
C THR A 423 -6.59 -12.42 -46.83
N HIS A 424 -6.67 -11.42 -45.93
CA HIS A 424 -6.03 -11.42 -44.62
C HIS A 424 -7.06 -11.17 -43.52
N TYR A 425 -7.17 -12.11 -42.58
CA TYR A 425 -7.97 -11.93 -41.37
C TYR A 425 -7.15 -11.35 -40.24
N ILE A 426 -7.71 -10.34 -39.61
CA ILE A 426 -7.21 -9.77 -38.37
C ILE A 426 -8.24 -10.14 -37.31
N SER A 427 -7.80 -10.91 -36.33
CA SER A 427 -8.65 -11.26 -35.20
C SER A 427 -8.39 -10.31 -34.04
N TYR A 428 -9.46 -9.74 -33.51
CA TYR A 428 -9.42 -8.87 -32.34
C TYR A 428 -9.78 -9.65 -31.08
N TYR A 429 -9.12 -9.32 -29.98
CA TYR A 429 -9.39 -9.91 -28.67
C TYR A 429 -9.20 -8.88 -27.56
N ASN A 430 -9.89 -9.11 -26.46
CA ASN A 430 -9.69 -8.37 -25.23
C ASN A 430 -8.69 -9.14 -24.36
N ILE A 431 -7.63 -8.47 -23.96
CA ILE A 431 -6.63 -9.00 -23.03
C ILE A 431 -6.70 -8.27 -21.70
N ARG A 432 -6.60 -9.03 -20.62
CA ARG A 432 -6.43 -8.51 -19.27
C ARG A 432 -5.30 -9.29 -18.61
N ILE A 433 -4.41 -8.56 -17.95
CA ILE A 433 -3.22 -9.12 -17.32
C ILE A 433 -3.19 -8.64 -15.88
N PHE A 434 -3.07 -9.56 -14.94
CA PHE A 434 -2.89 -9.23 -13.53
C PHE A 434 -2.11 -10.33 -12.82
N SER A 435 -1.55 -9.97 -11.67
CA SER A 435 -0.81 -10.86 -10.79
C SER A 435 -1.41 -10.79 -9.40
N THR A 436 -1.56 -11.94 -8.75
CA THR A 436 -2.08 -12.00 -7.37
C THR A 436 -1.18 -12.83 -6.48
N ALA A 437 -1.14 -12.53 -5.19
CA ALA A 437 -0.50 -13.37 -4.18
C ALA A 437 -1.39 -13.54 -2.95
N CYS A 438 -1.33 -14.73 -2.34
CA CYS A 438 -1.95 -15.00 -1.06
C CYS A 438 -0.91 -14.78 0.03
N LYS A 439 -1.22 -13.90 0.98
CA LYS A 439 -0.31 -13.48 2.04
C LYS A 439 -0.92 -13.73 3.40
N TYR A 440 -0.05 -13.94 4.37
CA TYR A 440 -0.43 -14.04 5.77
C TYR A 440 0.48 -13.19 6.65
N TRP A 441 -0.05 -12.70 7.75
CA TRP A 441 0.70 -11.84 8.66
C TRP A 441 1.53 -12.67 9.63
N LYS A 442 2.85 -12.45 9.63
CA LYS A 442 3.78 -13.00 10.62
C LYS A 442 3.87 -12.04 11.79
N GLU A 443 3.23 -12.39 12.91
CA GLU A 443 3.23 -11.56 14.12
C GLU A 443 4.65 -11.35 14.68
N ASP A 444 5.52 -12.36 14.61
CA ASP A 444 6.87 -12.28 15.20
C ASP A 444 7.77 -11.25 14.51
N THR A 445 7.57 -11.05 13.20
CA THR A 445 8.41 -10.16 12.39
C THR A 445 7.67 -8.91 11.92
N ASN A 446 6.35 -8.82 12.14
CA ASN A 446 5.49 -7.77 11.59
C ASN A 446 5.64 -7.62 10.05
N GLU A 447 5.63 -8.76 9.36
CA GLU A 447 5.79 -8.83 7.90
C GLU A 447 4.77 -9.78 7.26
N TRP A 448 4.45 -9.55 5.99
CA TRP A 448 3.62 -10.48 5.23
C TRP A 448 4.46 -11.63 4.68
N GLY A 449 4.13 -12.86 5.08
CA GLY A 449 4.64 -14.10 4.51
C GLY A 449 3.73 -14.64 3.40
N THR A 450 4.25 -15.59 2.64
CA THR A 450 3.51 -16.32 1.58
C THR A 450 3.61 -17.84 1.72
N ASP A 451 4.40 -18.31 2.68
CA ASP A 451 4.61 -19.73 2.91
C ASP A 451 3.33 -20.43 3.41
N GLY A 452 3.10 -21.65 2.93
CA GLY A 452 1.90 -22.42 3.24
C GLY A 452 0.60 -21.93 2.59
N CYS A 453 0.66 -20.91 1.72
CA CYS A 453 -0.49 -20.38 0.97
C CYS A 453 -0.22 -20.35 -0.54
N TYR A 454 -1.24 -20.69 -1.32
CA TYR A 454 -1.17 -20.68 -2.78
C TYR A 454 -2.39 -20.00 -3.38
N VAL A 455 -2.20 -19.35 -4.53
CA VAL A 455 -3.31 -18.84 -5.32
C VAL A 455 -3.99 -20.01 -6.03
N GLY A 456 -5.30 -20.10 -5.91
CA GLY A 456 -6.12 -21.13 -6.53
C GLY A 456 -6.53 -20.79 -7.97
N PRO A 457 -6.84 -21.82 -8.79
CA PRO A 457 -7.20 -21.66 -10.20
C PRO A 457 -8.56 -21.01 -10.41
N ASN A 458 -9.42 -20.88 -9.38
CA ASN A 458 -10.71 -20.18 -9.50
C ASN A 458 -10.57 -18.66 -9.27
N THR A 459 -9.34 -18.14 -9.23
CA THR A 459 -9.07 -16.70 -9.16
C THR A 459 -9.50 -16.01 -10.46
N ILE A 460 -10.21 -14.90 -10.31
CA ILE A 460 -10.69 -14.03 -11.39
C ILE A 460 -10.34 -12.57 -11.08
N HIS A 461 -10.56 -11.67 -12.04
CA HIS A 461 -10.18 -10.26 -11.96
C HIS A 461 -10.72 -9.47 -10.75
N ASN A 462 -11.80 -9.93 -10.12
CA ASN A 462 -12.44 -9.26 -8.99
C ASN A 462 -12.43 -10.11 -7.70
N MET A 463 -11.83 -11.31 -7.73
CA MET A 463 -11.81 -12.23 -6.59
C MET A 463 -10.59 -13.13 -6.67
N THR A 464 -9.77 -13.11 -5.63
CA THR A 464 -8.63 -14.03 -5.47
C THR A 464 -9.02 -15.21 -4.60
N GLU A 465 -8.78 -16.42 -5.09
CA GLU A 465 -8.90 -17.66 -4.32
C GLU A 465 -7.54 -18.00 -3.70
N CYS A 466 -7.51 -18.21 -2.39
CA CYS A 466 -6.33 -18.54 -1.61
C CYS A 466 -6.53 -19.89 -0.92
N LEU A 467 -5.60 -20.80 -1.15
CA LEU A 467 -5.56 -22.13 -0.57
C LEU A 467 -4.42 -22.16 0.46
N CYS A 468 -4.76 -22.07 1.75
CA CYS A 468 -3.79 -21.98 2.85
C CYS A 468 -3.86 -23.19 3.78
N TYR A 469 -2.71 -23.69 4.24
CA TYR A 469 -2.60 -24.90 5.08
C TYR A 469 -2.34 -24.59 6.56
N HIS A 470 -2.59 -23.37 6.99
CA HIS A 470 -2.48 -22.91 8.38
C HIS A 470 -3.61 -21.93 8.67
N LEU A 471 -3.78 -21.57 9.95
CA LEU A 471 -4.68 -20.49 10.36
C LEU A 471 -3.88 -19.32 10.91
N THR A 472 -3.99 -18.18 10.25
CA THR A 472 -3.36 -16.91 10.59
C THR A 472 -4.27 -15.76 10.16
N THR A 473 -3.79 -14.52 10.24
CA THR A 473 -4.46 -13.39 9.58
C THR A 473 -4.03 -13.33 8.12
N PHE A 474 -4.98 -13.39 7.21
CA PHE A 474 -4.79 -13.46 5.77
C PHE A 474 -5.13 -12.13 5.08
N GLY A 475 -4.44 -11.90 3.97
CA GLY A 475 -4.72 -10.84 3.02
C GLY A 475 -4.25 -11.27 1.63
N THR A 476 -4.68 -10.58 0.59
CA THR A 476 -4.20 -10.83 -0.79
C THR A 476 -3.32 -9.68 -1.24
N ASP A 477 -2.52 -9.86 -2.28
CA ASP A 477 -1.87 -8.78 -3.00
C ASP A 477 -2.35 -8.84 -4.44
N PHE A 478 -2.78 -7.72 -5.01
CA PHE A 478 -3.36 -7.66 -6.36
C PHE A 478 -2.63 -6.58 -7.16
N TYR A 479 -1.83 -7.02 -8.12
CA TYR A 479 -1.00 -6.16 -8.95
C TYR A 479 -1.51 -6.12 -10.39
N VAL A 480 -1.79 -4.91 -10.86
CA VAL A 480 -2.12 -4.63 -12.26
C VAL A 480 -0.95 -3.85 -12.85
N PRO A 481 -0.32 -4.32 -13.94
CA PRO A 481 0.74 -3.55 -14.58
C PRO A 481 0.19 -2.22 -15.08
N PRO A 482 0.89 -1.09 -14.84
CA PRO A 482 0.55 0.16 -15.48
C PRO A 482 0.69 -0.01 -16.99
N ASN A 483 -0.24 0.55 -17.75
CA ASN A 483 -0.15 0.55 -19.21
C ASN A 483 1.14 1.23 -19.64
N THR A 484 2.03 0.48 -20.28
CA THR A 484 3.16 1.07 -20.96
C THR A 484 2.62 1.87 -22.13
N ILE A 485 2.73 3.20 -22.07
CA ILE A 485 2.50 4.05 -23.24
C ILE A 485 3.53 3.63 -24.28
N ASP A 486 3.07 3.00 -25.36
CA ASP A 486 3.92 2.74 -26.50
C ASP A 486 4.12 4.05 -27.25
N PHE A 487 5.18 4.77 -26.89
CA PHE A 487 5.56 6.03 -27.51
C PHE A 487 5.79 5.89 -29.02
N SER A 488 6.10 4.70 -29.55
CA SER A 488 6.19 4.51 -31.01
C SER A 488 4.85 4.73 -31.71
N THR A 489 3.75 4.35 -31.07
CA THR A 489 2.37 4.60 -31.53
C THR A 489 1.99 6.07 -31.37
N VAL A 490 2.44 6.73 -30.30
CA VAL A 490 2.23 8.17 -30.08
C VAL A 490 2.99 8.99 -31.13
N PHE A 491 4.27 8.67 -31.40
CA PHE A 491 5.07 9.26 -32.47
C PHE A 491 4.57 8.93 -33.87
N GLY A 492 3.98 7.74 -34.07
CA GLY A 492 3.24 7.40 -35.28
C GLY A 492 2.07 8.35 -35.52
N LYS A 493 1.30 8.69 -34.49
CA LYS A 493 0.21 9.69 -34.56
C LYS A 493 0.71 11.13 -34.73
N PHE A 494 1.96 11.43 -34.37
CA PHE A 494 2.63 12.69 -34.69
C PHE A 494 3.14 12.77 -36.14
N LYS A 495 2.99 11.74 -36.98
CA LYS A 495 3.28 11.89 -38.43
C LYS A 495 2.20 12.71 -39.15
N ASP A 496 0.96 12.68 -38.66
CA ASP A 496 -0.17 13.43 -39.21
C ASP A 496 -0.47 14.69 -38.36
N LEU A 497 0.58 15.47 -38.06
CA LEU A 497 0.50 16.70 -37.26
C LEU A 497 -0.50 17.74 -37.82
N SER A 498 -0.86 17.66 -39.10
CA SER A 498 -1.82 18.58 -39.73
C SER A 498 -3.23 18.42 -39.17
N GLU A 499 -3.63 17.22 -38.72
CA GLU A 499 -5.00 16.99 -38.22
C GLU A 499 -5.20 17.51 -36.79
N ASN A 500 -4.12 17.66 -36.01
CA ASN A 500 -4.18 18.06 -34.59
C ASN A 500 -3.24 19.21 -34.23
N ALA A 501 -2.85 20.03 -35.21
CA ALA A 501 -1.90 21.13 -35.04
C ALA A 501 -2.27 22.09 -33.90
N ALA A 502 -3.58 22.33 -33.70
CA ALA A 502 -4.08 23.20 -32.63
C ALA A 502 -3.77 22.65 -31.23
N VAL A 503 -3.97 21.35 -30.99
CA VAL A 503 -3.68 20.70 -29.70
C VAL A 503 -2.17 20.63 -29.45
N PHE A 504 -1.39 20.39 -30.50
CA PHE A 504 0.06 20.38 -30.37
C PHE A 504 0.61 21.77 -30.01
N ALA A 505 0.12 22.82 -30.67
CA ALA A 505 0.52 24.20 -30.41
C ALA A 505 0.19 24.65 -28.97
N THR A 506 -0.95 24.23 -28.41
CA THR A 506 -1.32 24.57 -27.03
C THR A 506 -0.40 23.89 -26.01
N VAL A 507 -0.09 22.61 -26.20
CA VAL A 507 0.82 21.85 -25.32
C VAL A 507 2.23 22.46 -25.33
N VAL A 508 2.77 22.74 -26.52
CA VAL A 508 4.10 23.37 -26.66
C VAL A 508 4.13 24.76 -26.01
N SER A 509 3.06 25.54 -26.16
CA SER A 509 2.97 26.87 -25.55
C SER A 509 2.94 26.81 -24.02
N ILE A 510 2.16 25.88 -23.44
CA ILE A 510 2.10 25.67 -21.99
C ILE A 510 3.48 25.24 -21.47
N LEU A 511 4.15 24.32 -22.17
CA LEU A 511 5.49 23.86 -21.79
C LEU A 511 6.52 25.01 -21.84
N GLY A 512 6.45 25.86 -22.85
CA GLY A 512 7.31 27.05 -22.95
C GLY A 512 7.11 28.03 -21.80
N VAL A 513 5.85 28.34 -21.45
CA VAL A 513 5.53 29.20 -20.30
C VAL A 513 6.01 28.59 -18.99
N TYR A 514 5.86 27.27 -18.84
CA TYR A 514 6.36 26.55 -17.67
C TYR A 514 7.88 26.67 -17.53
N ILE A 515 8.66 26.40 -18.59
CA ILE A 515 10.12 26.51 -18.55
C ILE A 515 10.57 27.93 -18.20
N LEU A 516 9.96 28.96 -18.81
CA LEU A 516 10.25 30.36 -18.49
C LEU A 516 9.94 30.68 -17.02
N SER A 517 8.84 30.14 -16.49
CA SER A 517 8.45 30.31 -15.08
C SER A 517 9.47 29.66 -14.14
N VAL A 518 9.91 28.44 -14.44
CA VAL A 518 10.93 27.72 -13.66
C VAL A 518 12.24 28.50 -13.62
N ILE A 519 12.70 29.02 -14.77
CA ILE A 519 13.92 29.85 -14.85
C ILE A 519 13.77 31.11 -13.98
N TYR A 520 12.63 31.79 -14.10
CA TYR A 520 12.36 33.01 -13.33
C TYR A 520 12.30 32.75 -11.82
N PHE A 521 11.62 31.69 -11.38
CA PHE A 521 11.54 31.34 -9.96
C PHE A 521 12.90 30.90 -9.41
N ARG A 522 13.65 30.07 -10.14
CA ARG A 522 15.04 29.71 -9.78
C ARG A 522 15.93 30.95 -9.58
N TYR A 523 15.80 31.95 -10.46
CA TYR A 523 16.52 33.22 -10.31
C TYR A 523 16.09 34.01 -9.06
N ARG A 524 14.79 34.01 -8.74
CA ARG A 524 14.24 34.68 -7.56
C ARG A 524 14.66 33.98 -6.27
N ASP A 525 14.67 32.65 -6.24
CA ASP A 525 15.05 31.86 -5.07
C ASP A 525 16.53 32.06 -4.72
N LYS A 526 17.42 32.06 -5.73
CA LYS A 526 18.85 32.41 -5.53
C LYS A 526 19.02 33.81 -4.93
N LYS A 527 18.18 34.77 -5.30
CA LYS A 527 18.20 36.11 -4.71
C LYS A 527 17.61 36.18 -3.31
N ASP A 528 16.74 35.24 -2.93
CA ASP A 528 16.13 35.22 -1.60
C ASP A 528 17.02 34.59 -0.55
N LEU A 529 17.84 33.59 -0.93
CA LEU A 529 18.89 33.03 -0.07
C LEU A 529 19.85 34.11 0.46
N VAL A 530 20.16 35.12 -0.35
CA VAL A 530 21.01 36.27 0.06
C VAL A 530 20.35 37.10 1.17
N LYS A 531 19.03 37.01 1.37
CA LYS A 531 18.32 37.74 2.44
C LYS A 531 18.15 36.95 3.73
N TRP A 532 18.39 35.64 3.72
CA TRP A 532 18.10 34.76 4.88
C TRP A 532 19.28 34.58 5.84
N GLY A 533 20.51 34.91 5.44
CA GLY A 533 21.67 34.80 6.32
C GLY A 533 21.75 35.90 7.38
N ALA A 534 22.27 35.59 8.57
CA ALA A 534 22.67 36.61 9.53
C ALA A 534 23.97 37.31 9.08
N THR A 535 24.03 38.64 9.08
CA THR A 535 25.29 39.34 8.72
C THR A 535 26.15 39.52 9.97
N PRO A 536 27.47 39.28 9.93
CA PRO A 536 28.36 39.76 10.99
C PRO A 536 28.47 41.29 10.99
N LEU A 537 28.68 41.90 12.16
CA LEU A 537 29.02 43.32 12.24
C LEU A 537 30.42 43.59 11.68
N ALA A 538 30.61 44.80 11.13
CA ALA A 538 31.88 45.22 10.55
C ALA A 538 33.05 45.28 11.55
N ASP A 539 32.77 45.35 12.85
CA ASP A 539 33.73 45.44 13.95
C ASP A 539 33.83 44.14 14.79
N ASN A 540 33.33 43.01 14.27
CA ASN A 540 33.55 41.68 14.84
C ASN A 540 35.01 41.23 14.65
N LEU A 541 35.67 40.74 15.71
CA LEU A 541 37.02 40.19 15.63
C LEU A 541 37.02 38.67 15.83
N PRO A 542 37.87 37.89 15.12
CA PRO A 542 37.98 36.44 15.30
C PRO A 542 38.40 35.99 16.70
N THR A 543 38.90 36.92 17.53
CA THR A 543 39.41 36.68 18.88
C THR A 543 38.38 36.92 19.98
N ASP A 544 37.16 37.32 19.62
CA ASP A 544 36.10 37.62 20.58
C ASP A 544 35.52 36.33 21.19
N ARG A 545 35.10 36.41 22.45
CA ARG A 545 34.83 35.23 23.29
C ARG A 545 33.36 34.85 23.41
N TYR A 546 32.46 35.78 23.12
CA TYR A 546 31.02 35.60 23.30
C TYR A 546 30.27 35.98 22.02
N PHE A 547 29.33 35.12 21.64
CA PHE A 547 28.55 35.25 20.42
C PHE A 547 27.08 35.54 20.74
N TYR A 548 26.55 36.65 20.23
CA TYR A 548 25.15 37.06 20.43
C TYR A 548 24.43 37.21 19.09
N LEU A 549 23.25 36.61 18.97
CA LEU A 549 22.35 36.87 17.84
C LEU A 549 21.38 37.97 18.23
N VAL A 550 21.49 39.13 17.59
CA VAL A 550 20.64 40.29 17.87
C VAL A 550 19.63 40.48 16.76
N SER A 551 18.35 40.55 17.15
CA SER A 551 17.22 40.85 16.25
C SER A 551 16.61 42.19 16.61
N VAL A 552 16.62 43.13 15.66
CA VAL A 552 15.97 44.43 15.83
C VAL A 552 14.63 44.45 15.10
N GLN A 553 13.57 44.77 15.84
CA GLN A 553 12.22 44.92 15.30
C GLN A 553 11.73 46.35 15.53
N THR A 554 11.20 46.99 14.49
CA THR A 554 10.43 48.22 14.65
C THR A 554 8.95 47.91 14.84
N GLY A 555 8.16 48.89 15.31
CA GLY A 555 6.73 48.70 15.58
C GLY A 555 5.93 48.19 14.37
N VAL A 556 4.72 47.66 14.62
CA VAL A 556 3.91 46.99 13.59
C VAL A 556 3.19 48.02 12.71
N GLY A 557 3.65 48.24 11.46
CA GLY A 557 3.00 49.12 10.48
C GLY A 557 3.71 49.19 9.12
N LYS A 558 2.97 49.46 8.03
CA LYS A 558 3.55 49.53 6.66
C LYS A 558 4.59 50.66 6.47
N THR A 559 4.68 51.60 7.40
CA THR A 559 5.53 52.81 7.32
C THR A 559 6.39 53.02 8.58
N THR A 560 6.52 52.02 9.45
CA THR A 560 7.27 52.09 10.71
C THR A 560 8.74 51.64 10.58
N GLY A 561 9.24 51.48 9.35
CA GLY A 561 10.66 51.22 9.12
C GLY A 561 11.50 52.45 9.50
N THR A 562 12.68 52.22 10.10
CA THR A 562 13.63 53.30 10.41
C THR A 562 14.77 53.31 9.41
N THR A 563 15.18 54.49 8.97
CA THR A 563 16.41 54.72 8.18
C THR A 563 17.58 55.20 9.04
N SER A 564 17.37 55.29 10.36
CA SER A 564 18.37 55.77 11.31
C SER A 564 19.51 54.76 11.43
N LYS A 565 20.72 55.25 11.69
CA LYS A 565 21.86 54.41 12.04
C LYS A 565 21.68 53.95 13.49
N ILE A 566 21.48 52.65 13.69
CA ILE A 566 21.24 52.07 15.00
C ILE A 566 22.58 51.60 15.56
N GLY A 567 22.80 51.87 16.84
CA GLY A 567 23.85 51.24 17.61
C GLY A 567 23.35 50.91 19.00
N PHE A 568 24.05 50.01 19.68
CA PHE A 568 23.73 49.61 21.04
C PHE A 568 25.02 49.41 21.84
N VAL A 569 24.81 49.25 23.14
CA VAL A 569 25.84 49.06 24.15
C VAL A 569 25.32 47.94 25.06
N LEU A 570 26.04 46.83 25.14
CA LEU A 570 25.69 45.67 25.97
C LEU A 570 26.60 45.65 27.19
N SER A 571 26.04 45.93 28.36
CA SER A 571 26.77 45.93 29.62
C SER A 571 26.54 44.63 30.38
N GLY A 572 27.63 43.95 30.75
CA GLY A 572 27.67 42.80 31.65
C GLY A 572 28.16 43.17 33.05
N ASP A 573 28.32 42.14 33.88
CA ASP A 573 28.86 42.23 35.23
C ASP A 573 30.37 42.56 35.28
N GLN A 574 31.12 42.15 34.25
CA GLN A 574 32.58 42.36 34.18
C GLN A 574 33.02 43.47 33.20
N ALA A 575 32.24 43.77 32.17
CA ALA A 575 32.62 44.72 31.12
C ALA A 575 31.41 45.23 30.30
N ASP A 576 31.67 46.13 29.35
CA ASP A 576 30.72 46.63 28.37
C ASP A 576 31.31 46.48 26.96
N SER A 577 30.47 46.09 26.01
CA SER A 577 30.77 46.00 24.57
C SER A 577 31.28 47.29 23.93
N GLY A 578 31.03 48.44 24.55
CA GLY A 578 31.13 49.74 23.90
C GLY A 578 30.06 49.92 22.82
N VAL A 579 30.12 51.02 22.07
CA VAL A 579 29.11 51.34 21.05
C VAL A 579 29.32 50.46 19.80
N ARG A 580 28.43 49.48 19.62
CA ARG A 580 28.36 48.62 18.43
C ARG A 580 27.37 49.18 17.41
N LYS A 581 27.76 49.22 16.13
CA LYS A 581 26.93 49.79 15.05
C LYS A 581 26.32 48.67 14.22
N LEU A 582 25.00 48.63 14.13
CA LEU A 582 24.26 47.66 13.35
C LEU A 582 24.24 48.07 11.85
N THR A 583 25.42 48.11 11.24
CA THR A 583 25.61 48.49 9.83
C THR A 583 26.22 47.35 9.04
N ASP A 584 25.61 47.05 7.89
CA ASP A 584 26.09 46.08 6.90
C ASP A 584 26.40 46.85 5.59
N ASP A 585 27.62 46.73 5.09
CA ASP A 585 28.05 47.40 3.85
C ASP A 585 27.39 46.79 2.59
N LYS A 586 26.85 45.57 2.67
CA LYS A 586 26.25 44.82 1.56
C LYS A 586 24.72 44.83 1.59
N ARG A 587 24.06 45.09 2.74
CA ARG A 587 22.59 45.00 2.88
C ARG A 587 21.99 46.23 3.58
N LYS A 588 20.81 46.69 3.11
CA LYS A 588 20.05 47.75 3.79
C LYS A 588 19.42 47.21 5.08
N VAL A 589 19.54 47.97 6.17
CA VAL A 589 19.18 47.62 7.57
C VAL A 589 17.67 47.42 7.82
N SER A 590 16.84 47.25 6.79
CA SER A 590 15.38 47.17 6.96
C SER A 590 14.85 45.83 7.47
N LYS A 591 15.73 44.85 7.76
CA LYS A 591 15.48 43.59 8.48
C LYS A 591 16.80 42.82 8.48
N ILE A 592 17.59 42.91 9.55
CA ILE A 592 18.83 42.12 9.65
C ILE A 592 18.82 41.38 10.99
N LEU A 593 19.00 40.06 10.92
CA LEU A 593 19.49 39.25 12.02
C LEU A 593 21.02 39.38 11.99
N LEU A 594 21.62 39.93 13.04
CA LEU A 594 23.07 40.17 13.09
C LEU A 594 23.71 39.25 14.12
N ASN A 595 24.76 38.53 13.73
CA ASN A 595 25.58 37.73 14.64
C ASN A 595 26.76 38.60 15.12
N GLU A 596 26.92 38.74 16.43
CA GLU A 596 27.93 39.59 17.04
C GLU A 596 28.91 38.87 17.93
N CYS A 597 30.08 39.48 18.01
CA CYS A 597 31.20 39.18 18.86
C CYS A 597 31.47 40.37 19.79
N ILE A 598 31.37 40.17 21.10
CA ILE A 598 31.54 41.23 22.12
C ILE A 598 32.67 40.84 23.08
N LYS A 599 33.49 41.83 23.45
CA LYS A 599 34.63 41.69 24.36
C LYS A 599 34.28 42.11 25.77
#